data_AF-A0A914IPC6-F1
#
_entry.id   AF-A0A914IPC6-F1
#
_cell.length_a   1.000
_cell.length_b   1.000
_cell.length_c   1.000
_cell.angle_alpha   90.00
_cell.angle_beta   90.00
_cell.angle_gamma   90.00
#
_symmetry.space_group_name_H-M   'P 1'
#
loop_
_entity.id
_entity.type
_entity.pdbx_description
1 polymer ?
#
loop_
_entity_poly.entity_id
_entity_poly.type
_entity_poly.pdbx_seq_one_letter_code
_entity_poly.pdbx_strand_id
1 'polypeptide(L)' 'MYFNYLAADQNAAMLQRAREYFQRVPEATVDDFGEISRIIGLPFYMKKAVFDACCQCSIRLVSMTKTLQLQDFLTYWEK' A
#
# COMPACT_ATOMS: atom_id res chain seq x y z
N MET A 1 29.63 6.13 -8.88
CA MET A 1 28.21 6.44 -8.67
C MET A 1 27.37 5.25 -9.13
N TYR A 2 27.10 4.26 -8.28
CA TYR A 2 26.33 3.07 -8.65
C TYR A 2 25.50 2.59 -7.45
N PHE A 3 24.48 3.36 -7.05
CA PHE A 3 23.59 2.95 -5.95
C PHE A 3 22.13 3.47 -6.09
N ASN A 4 21.66 3.78 -7.31
CA ASN A 4 20.29 4.33 -7.47
C ASN A 4 19.38 3.62 -8.50
N TYR A 5 19.83 2.58 -9.22
CA TYR A 5 18.98 1.89 -10.20
C TYR A 5 18.32 0.60 -9.69
N LEU A 6 18.84 -0.03 -8.63
CA LEU A 6 18.29 -1.28 -8.08
C LEU A 6 17.03 -1.08 -7.21
N ALA A 7 16.87 0.09 -6.59
CA ALA A 7 15.72 0.37 -5.73
C ALA A 7 14.44 0.63 -6.54
N ALA A 8 14.55 1.23 -7.72
CA ALA A 8 13.41 1.51 -8.59
C ALA A 8 12.78 0.22 -9.17
N ASP A 9 13.60 -0.73 -9.57
CA ASP A 9 13.15 -2.01 -10.15
C ASP A 9 12.47 -2.91 -9.09
N GLN A 10 13.06 -2.97 -7.89
CA GLN A 10 12.48 -3.64 -6.72
C GLN A 10 11.13 -3.00 -6.32
N ASN A 11 11.04 -1.67 -6.29
CA ASN A 11 9.80 -0.97 -5.99
C ASN A 11 8.71 -1.25 -7.04
N ALA A 12 9.06 -1.27 -8.32
CA ALA A 12 8.11 -1.59 -9.39
C ALA A 12 7.57 -3.02 -9.25
N ALA A 13 8.43 -4.00 -8.95
CA ALA A 13 8.02 -5.38 -8.71
C ALA A 13 7.14 -5.54 -7.46
N MET A 14 7.45 -4.81 -6.38
CA MET A 14 6.64 -4.80 -5.15
C MET A 14 5.26 -4.17 -5.38
N LEU A 15 5.21 -3.04 -6.10
CA LEU A 15 3.97 -2.38 -6.50
C LEU A 15 3.12 -3.27 -7.40
N GLN A 16 3.74 -4.02 -8.31
CA GLN A 16 3.04 -4.97 -9.17
C GLN A 16 2.38 -6.08 -8.35
N ARG A 17 3.10 -6.67 -7.38
CA ARG A 17 2.52 -7.69 -6.48
C ARG A 17 1.41 -7.14 -5.60
N ALA A 18 1.56 -5.91 -5.10
CA ALA A 18 0.50 -5.23 -4.37
C ALA A 18 -0.74 -5.03 -5.26
N ARG A 19 -0.56 -4.60 -6.52
CA ARG A 19 -1.65 -4.49 -7.52
C ARG A 19 -2.37 -5.82 -7.74
N GLU A 20 -1.64 -6.92 -7.89
CA GLU A 20 -2.24 -8.26 -8.04
C GLU A 20 -3.08 -8.65 -6.81
N TYR A 21 -2.65 -8.27 -5.61
CA TYR A 21 -3.41 -8.51 -4.38
C TYR A 21 -4.70 -7.68 -4.36
N PHE A 22 -4.62 -6.38 -4.66
CA PHE A 22 -5.80 -5.52 -4.74
C PHE A 22 -6.78 -5.90 -5.87
N GLN A 23 -6.32 -6.58 -6.93
CA GLN A 23 -7.23 -7.15 -7.93
C GLN A 23 -8.11 -8.27 -7.36
N ARG A 24 -7.62 -9.01 -6.35
CA ARG A 24 -8.39 -10.04 -5.65
C ARG A 24 -9.25 -9.46 -4.53
N VAL A 25 -8.76 -8.40 -3.89
CA VAL A 25 -9.40 -7.72 -2.76
C VAL A 25 -9.49 -6.22 -3.08
N PRO A 26 -10.55 -5.76 -3.77
CA PRO A 26 -10.68 -4.37 -4.20
C PRO A 26 -10.83 -3.38 -3.04
N GLU A 27 -11.31 -3.86 -1.89
CA GLU A 27 -11.46 -3.09 -0.64
C GLU A 27 -10.65 -3.77 0.46
N ALA A 28 -9.35 -3.48 0.54
CA ALA A 28 -8.49 -4.09 1.55
C ALA A 28 -8.75 -3.45 2.92
N THR A 29 -8.93 -4.29 3.94
CA THR A 29 -9.01 -3.84 5.33
C THR A 29 -7.61 -3.75 5.95
N VAL A 30 -7.53 -3.30 7.20
CA VAL A 30 -6.24 -3.22 7.93
C VAL A 30 -5.61 -4.60 8.16
N ASP A 31 -6.42 -5.66 8.14
CA ASP A 31 -5.96 -7.03 8.32
C ASP A 31 -5.29 -7.54 7.03
N ASP A 32 -5.95 -7.34 5.89
CA ASP A 32 -5.43 -7.59 4.54
C ASP A 32 -4.16 -6.78 4.26
N PHE A 33 -4.08 -5.55 4.79
CA PHE A 33 -2.88 -4.72 4.71
C PHE A 33 -1.66 -5.34 5.41
N GLY A 34 -1.87 -6.30 6.31
CA GLY A 34 -0.80 -7.12 6.87
C GLY A 34 -0.08 -7.93 5.81
N GLU A 35 -0.79 -8.54 4.86
CA GLU A 35 -0.17 -9.25 3.74
C GLU A 35 0.50 -8.29 2.77
N ILE A 36 -0.16 -7.18 2.43
CA ILE A 36 0.42 -6.14 1.58
C ILE A 36 1.74 -5.66 2.18
N SER A 37 1.78 -5.35 3.48
CA SER A 37 3.00 -4.91 4.18
C SER A 37 4.15 -5.92 4.06
N ARG A 38 3.87 -7.22 4.06
CA ARG A 38 4.89 -8.26 3.85
C ARG A 38 5.40 -8.27 2.41
N ILE A 39 4.52 -8.06 1.43
CA ILE A 39 4.86 -8.03 0.00
C ILE A 39 5.81 -6.86 -0.32
N ILE A 40 5.54 -5.69 0.25
CA ILE A 40 6.33 -4.47 0.06
C ILE A 40 7.53 -4.36 1.02
N GLY A 41 7.78 -5.39 1.85
CA GLY A 41 8.89 -5.39 2.81
C GLY A 41 8.75 -4.38 3.96
N LEU A 42 7.53 -3.92 4.25
CA LEU A 42 7.25 -2.93 5.28
C LEU A 42 7.11 -3.59 6.66
N PRO A 43 7.69 -3.01 7.73
CA PRO A 43 7.64 -3.63 9.06
C PRO A 43 6.20 -3.73 9.57
N PHE A 44 5.83 -4.88 10.16
CA PHE A 44 4.47 -5.15 10.60
C PHE A 44 3.91 -4.09 11.58
N TYR A 45 4.76 -3.47 12.41
CA TYR A 45 4.35 -2.41 13.33
C TYR A 45 3.99 -1.09 12.61
N MET A 46 4.55 -0.83 11.42
CA MET A 46 4.24 0.35 10.60
C MET A 46 2.97 0.18 9.78
N LYS A 47 2.44 -1.04 9.62
CA LYS A 47 1.28 -1.32 8.77
C LYS A 47 0.09 -0.41 9.08
N LYS A 48 -0.18 -0.16 10.38
CA LYS A 48 -1.30 0.69 10.81
C LYS A 48 -1.08 2.17 10.50
N ALA A 49 0.15 2.65 10.68
CA ALA A 49 0.49 4.05 10.38
C ALA A 49 0.42 4.34 8.87
N VAL A 50 0.94 3.42 8.06
CA VAL A 50 0.89 3.52 6.59
C VAL A 50 -0.54 3.37 6.10
N PHE A 51 -1.31 2.43 6.63
CA PHE A 51 -2.72 2.27 6.30
C PHE A 51 -3.53 3.54 6.63
N ASP A 52 -3.32 4.12 7.82
CA ASP A 52 -4.00 5.35 8.21
C ASP A 52 -3.60 6.52 7.30
N ALA A 53 -2.31 6.64 6.94
CA ALA A 53 -1.83 7.66 6.01
C ALA A 53 -2.40 7.50 4.60
N CYS A 54 -2.50 6.26 4.10
CA CYS A 54 -3.14 5.98 2.81
C CYS A 54 -4.64 6.33 2.84
N CYS A 55 -5.34 5.97 3.92
CA CYS A 55 -6.74 6.35 4.11
C CYS A 55 -6.94 7.86 4.27
N GLN A 56 -5.99 8.58 4.89
CA GLN A 56 -6.04 10.05 5.00
C GLN A 56 -5.82 10.75 3.64
N CYS A 57 -5.09 10.13 2.70
CA CYS A 57 -4.96 10.64 1.35
C CYS A 57 -6.28 10.60 0.56
N SER A 58 -7.20 9.69 0.90
CA SER A 58 -8.53 9.63 0.32
C SER A 58 -9.50 10.51 1.10
N ILE A 59 -9.94 11.63 0.50
CA ILE A 59 -10.90 12.59 1.11
C ILE A 59 -12.29 11.96 1.35
N ARG A 60 -12.50 10.67 1.04
CA ARG A 60 -13.76 9.93 1.22
C ARG A 60 -13.87 9.24 2.59
N LEU A 61 -13.78 10.01 3.67
CA LEU A 61 -14.17 9.55 5.01
C LEU A 61 -15.70 9.60 5.17
N VAL A 62 -16.45 8.74 4.46
CA VAL A 62 -17.93 8.72 4.52
C VAL A 62 -18.51 7.43 5.11
N SER A 63 -17.69 6.46 5.54
CA SER A 63 -18.25 5.27 6.22
C SER A 63 -17.31 4.73 7.28
N MET A 64 -17.89 4.23 8.38
CA MET A 64 -17.20 3.72 9.58
C MET A 64 -16.24 2.55 9.31
N THR A 65 -16.21 2.02 8.09
CA THR A 65 -15.24 1.02 7.60
C THR A 65 -14.11 1.71 6.85
N LYS A 66 -12.94 1.82 7.49
CA LYS A 66 -11.70 2.21 6.81
C LYS A 66 -11.31 1.09 5.85
N THR A 67 -11.62 1.24 4.57
CA THR A 67 -11.14 0.38 3.49
C THR A 67 -10.13 1.16 2.66
N LEU A 68 -9.08 0.46 2.21
CA LEU A 68 -8.04 1.03 1.36
C LEU A 68 -8.23 0.53 -0.07
N GLN A 69 -8.29 1.45 -1.02
CA GLN A 69 -8.28 1.11 -2.44
C GLN A 69 -6.87 1.17 -3.01
N LEU A 70 -6.64 0.41 -4.08
CA LEU A 70 -5.38 0.42 -4.81
C LEU A 70 -4.94 1.84 -5.20
N GLN A 71 -5.88 2.68 -5.65
CA GLN A 71 -5.58 4.04 -6.10
C GLN A 71 -5.02 4.91 -4.98
N ASP A 72 -5.54 4.79 -3.76
CA ASP A 72 -5.09 5.54 -2.60
C ASP A 72 -3.71 5.06 -2.14
N PHE A 73 -3.50 3.73 -2.17
CA PHE A 73 -2.19 3.13 -1.89
C PHE A 73 -1.12 3.59 -2.89
N LEU A 74 -1.43 3.59 -4.19
CA LEU A 74 -0.51 4.07 -5.23
C LEU A 74 -0.22 5.56 -5.07
N THR A 75 -1.24 6.38 -4.81
CA THR A 75 -1.09 7.82 -4.56
C THR A 75 -0.17 8.11 -3.37
N TYR A 76 -0.26 7.31 -2.31
CA TYR A 76 0.62 7.44 -1.15
C TYR A 76 2.05 6.97 -1.46
N TRP A 77 2.21 5.91 -2.24
CA TRP A 77 3.52 5.30 -2.53
C TRP A 77 4.31 6.04 -3.61
N GLU A 78 3.65 6.72 -4.55
CA GLU A 78 4.27 7.56 -5.57
C GLU A 78 4.61 8.98 -5.07
N LYS A 79 4.20 9.33 -3.83
CA LYS A 79 4.51 10.60 -3.17
C LYS A 79 5.85 10.56 -2.44
#